data_AF-A0A357VBV9-F1
#
_entry.id   AF-A0A357VBV9-F1
#
_cell.length_a   1.000
_cell.length_b   1.000
_cell.length_c   1.000
_cell.angle_alpha   90.00
_cell.angle_beta   90.00
_cell.angle_gamma   90.00
#
_symmetry.space_group_name_H-M   'P 1'
#
loop_
_entity.id
_entity.type
_entity.pdbx_description
1 polymer ?
#
loop_
_entity_poly.entity_id
_entity_poly.type
_entity_poly.pdbx_seq_one_letter_code
_entity_poly.pdbx_strand_id
1 'polypeptide(L)'
;MEKHFLPQKYPDLAGSQPVERAVDKNLRENKKLPKEERERGPETKQDRVDAYIKRIEKIIDNDRGFELLKQKILNRFTLNIENPETLERIANGLYESEKRIAIERGQAGDIQKLGSTQEIIEHYKPLVREKAEIQEKTLSSWLDYLKKNDAQHPMWFRYFVMRNIEKMGMLDKENVEYSKRAKMTVAPFPELNSEALGWVFKKLSGETEENLEEEKQKTLEKLINAKDFSKLYAFALVETAGKLNRETIEGEWKKYDQGSDWHILENELKGKGTGWCTAEGSAKQHLEGGDFYVYFSKGSNGAYSEPRVAIRMYGDSVGEVRGVNHRQELEPELVDIAQEKYHILPGGETYDKKAQDMKLLTKLTKKQEKGEQFSKEDLIFLYEIENKIEGFGYDKDPRVEQLRKQRIVTEDAPIVFECEPNQIATKKEEISENTKAYIGSLFEGIFQKNIEHIYTSFPEGKLEKYQIEIGGKTKEQLEQEMKEQNIYVYDVAKDLMNSPDFVTSKNIENANLVRLTVKDLGFPNGATTDEIYQKAQDFGLELCPAEVGPQMRLQSEIKDGMIIAMKQIICDGDPDVFSLTSGDGRLKWDCAGPSDHWSGHSAFVFRLRKFEA
;
A
#
# COMPACT_ATOMS: atom_id res chain seq x y z
N MET A 1 -26.93 9.16 -48.61
CA MET A 1 -26.35 8.65 -47.35
C MET A 1 -27.27 9.07 -46.23
N GLU A 2 -27.39 8.23 -45.19
CA GLU A 2 -28.09 8.61 -43.96
C GLU A 2 -27.51 9.91 -43.39
N LYS A 3 -28.36 10.81 -42.91
CA LYS A 3 -27.91 12.01 -42.20
C LYS A 3 -27.23 11.58 -40.90
N HIS A 4 -25.91 11.74 -40.82
CA HIS A 4 -25.15 11.41 -39.61
C HIS A 4 -24.69 12.66 -38.86
N PHE A 5 -24.44 12.54 -37.56
CA PHE A 5 -24.11 13.69 -36.69
C PHE A 5 -22.64 14.14 -36.73
N LEU A 6 -21.77 13.52 -37.54
CA LEU A 6 -20.33 13.83 -37.53
C LEU A 6 -19.98 15.31 -37.76
N PRO A 7 -20.59 16.05 -38.71
CA PRO A 7 -20.25 17.46 -38.93
C PRO A 7 -20.69 18.37 -37.78
N GLN A 8 -21.74 18.00 -37.05
CA GLN A 8 -22.22 18.72 -35.87
C GLN A 8 -21.32 18.44 -34.66
N LYS A 9 -20.95 17.16 -34.45
CA LYS A 9 -20.07 16.74 -33.35
C LYS A 9 -18.62 17.21 -33.54
N TYR A 10 -18.15 17.28 -34.78
CA TYR A 10 -16.79 17.67 -35.12
C TYR A 10 -16.77 18.80 -36.15
N PRO A 11 -16.97 20.06 -35.71
CA PRO A 11 -17.02 21.21 -36.61
C PRO A 11 -15.74 21.44 -37.43
N ASP A 12 -14.60 20.96 -36.91
CA ASP A 12 -13.28 21.01 -37.53
C ASP A 12 -13.12 20.04 -38.72
N LEU A 13 -13.91 18.96 -38.75
CA LEU A 13 -13.72 17.86 -39.68
C LEU A 13 -13.86 18.29 -41.14
N ALA A 14 -14.90 19.07 -41.46
CA ALA A 14 -15.23 19.46 -42.82
C ALA A 14 -14.15 20.30 -43.53
N GLY A 15 -13.30 20.99 -42.75
CA GLY A 15 -12.16 21.78 -43.25
C GLY A 15 -10.80 21.08 -43.05
N SER A 16 -10.79 19.84 -42.56
CA SER A 16 -9.54 19.12 -42.32
C SER A 16 -8.86 18.75 -43.65
N GLN A 17 -7.52 18.72 -43.65
CA GLN A 17 -6.74 18.36 -44.84
C GLN A 17 -7.14 17.00 -45.47
N PRO A 18 -7.46 15.94 -44.70
CA PRO A 18 -7.95 14.69 -45.28
C PRO A 18 -9.27 14.84 -46.04
N VAL A 19 -10.19 15.68 -45.54
CA VAL A 19 -11.49 15.97 -46.16
C VAL A 19 -11.30 16.82 -47.41
N GLU A 20 -10.46 17.87 -47.38
CA GLU A 20 -10.14 18.65 -48.59
C GLU A 20 -9.62 17.76 -49.72
N ARG A 21 -8.70 16.84 -49.41
CA ARG A 21 -8.17 15.89 -50.39
C ARG A 21 -9.25 14.94 -50.93
N ALA A 22 -10.26 14.60 -50.12
CA ALA A 22 -11.40 13.80 -50.58
C ALA A 22 -12.32 14.59 -51.50
N VAL A 23 -12.60 15.86 -51.18
CA VAL A 23 -13.39 16.77 -52.01
C VAL A 23 -12.69 17.01 -53.35
N ASP A 24 -11.40 17.33 -53.35
CA ASP A 24 -10.61 17.49 -54.58
C ASP A 24 -10.65 16.25 -55.47
N LYS A 25 -10.51 15.06 -54.87
CA LYS A 25 -10.60 13.79 -55.59
C LYS A 25 -11.99 13.60 -56.18
N ASN A 26 -13.05 13.85 -55.41
CA ASN A 26 -14.43 13.76 -55.87
C ASN A 26 -14.70 14.71 -57.04
N LEU A 27 -14.28 15.98 -56.94
CA LEU A 27 -14.42 16.96 -58.03
C LEU A 27 -13.64 16.55 -59.28
N ARG A 28 -12.43 15.98 -59.13
CA ARG A 28 -11.64 15.46 -60.25
C ARG A 28 -12.31 14.25 -60.92
N GLU A 29 -12.89 13.33 -60.15
CA GLU A 29 -13.62 12.17 -60.67
C GLU A 29 -14.90 12.61 -61.39
N ASN A 30 -15.67 13.53 -60.79
CA ASN A 30 -16.89 14.07 -61.38
C ASN A 30 -16.63 14.82 -62.71
N LYS A 31 -15.50 15.53 -62.83
CA LYS A 31 -15.10 16.18 -64.10
C LYS A 31 -14.83 15.19 -65.24
N LYS A 32 -14.53 13.92 -64.94
CA LYS A 32 -14.30 12.86 -65.95
C LYS A 32 -15.60 12.27 -66.51
N LEU A 33 -16.74 12.52 -65.85
CA LEU A 33 -18.04 12.02 -66.31
C LEU A 33 -18.59 12.86 -67.48
N PRO A 34 -19.42 12.26 -68.36
CA PRO A 34 -20.21 12.99 -69.36
C PRO A 34 -20.98 14.14 -68.72
N LYS A 35 -21.17 15.25 -69.44
CA LYS A 35 -21.76 16.49 -68.89
C LYS A 35 -23.14 16.26 -68.24
N GLU A 36 -23.91 15.31 -68.77
CA GLU A 36 -25.25 14.93 -68.31
C GLU A 36 -25.23 14.11 -67.01
N GLU A 37 -24.11 13.45 -66.68
CA GLU A 37 -23.95 12.60 -65.49
C GLU A 37 -23.20 13.31 -64.34
N ARG A 38 -22.81 14.57 -64.53
CA ARG A 38 -22.07 15.33 -63.50
C ARG A 38 -22.99 15.74 -62.36
N GLU A 39 -22.64 15.35 -61.16
CA GLU A 39 -23.34 15.76 -59.94
C GLU A 39 -22.85 17.12 -59.44
N ARG A 40 -23.61 17.78 -58.56
CA ARG A 40 -23.12 18.95 -57.83
C ARG A 40 -22.01 18.54 -56.88
N GLY A 41 -20.93 19.33 -56.82
CA GLY A 41 -19.79 19.04 -55.96
C GLY A 41 -20.13 19.14 -54.46
N PRO A 42 -19.28 18.62 -53.57
CA PRO A 42 -19.50 18.70 -52.13
C PRO A 42 -19.39 20.15 -51.61
N GLU A 43 -20.52 20.79 -51.30
CA GLU A 43 -20.58 22.20 -50.90
C GLU A 43 -20.87 22.39 -49.41
N THR A 44 -21.78 21.61 -48.84
CA THR A 44 -22.12 21.73 -47.42
C THR A 44 -21.08 21.01 -46.54
N LYS A 45 -21.05 21.33 -45.24
CA LYS A 45 -20.23 20.59 -44.27
C LYS A 45 -20.56 19.09 -44.29
N GLN A 46 -21.82 18.73 -44.50
CA GLN A 46 -22.27 17.35 -44.61
C GLN A 46 -21.68 16.69 -45.87
N ASP A 47 -21.87 17.28 -47.05
CA ASP A 47 -21.42 16.69 -48.32
C ASP A 47 -19.90 16.45 -48.34
N ARG A 48 -19.15 17.37 -47.73
CA ARG A 48 -17.69 17.29 -47.65
C ARG A 48 -17.24 16.13 -46.76
N VAL A 49 -17.85 15.97 -45.58
CA VAL A 49 -17.58 14.84 -44.69
C VAL A 49 -18.03 13.53 -45.34
N ASP A 50 -19.19 13.51 -45.98
CA ASP A 50 -19.73 12.39 -46.75
C ASP A 50 -18.74 11.92 -47.85
N ALA A 51 -18.17 12.85 -48.62
CA ALA A 51 -17.16 12.53 -49.64
C ALA A 51 -15.91 11.89 -49.02
N TYR A 52 -15.53 12.30 -47.81
CA TYR A 52 -14.42 11.70 -47.07
C TYR A 52 -14.74 10.31 -46.53
N ILE A 53 -15.93 10.11 -45.93
CA ILE A 53 -16.38 8.80 -45.44
C ILE A 53 -16.44 7.79 -46.59
N LYS A 54 -17.05 8.15 -47.73
CA LYS A 54 -17.05 7.32 -48.95
C LYS A 54 -15.65 6.98 -49.44
N ARG A 55 -14.69 7.89 -49.30
CA ARG A 55 -13.31 7.63 -49.68
C ARG A 55 -12.64 6.62 -48.74
N ILE A 56 -12.89 6.71 -47.43
CA ILE A 56 -12.37 5.73 -46.46
C ILE A 56 -12.97 4.35 -46.74
N GLU A 57 -14.27 4.27 -46.96
CA GLU A 57 -14.98 3.03 -47.32
C GLU A 57 -14.30 2.32 -48.50
N LYS A 58 -14.12 3.03 -49.63
CA LYS A 58 -13.39 2.53 -50.80
C LYS A 58 -11.96 2.04 -50.51
N ILE A 59 -11.30 2.61 -49.50
CA ILE A 59 -9.95 2.17 -49.10
C ILE A 59 -10.02 0.87 -48.30
N ILE A 60 -11.00 0.74 -47.41
CA ILE A 60 -11.18 -0.41 -46.51
C ILE A 60 -11.69 -1.65 -47.27
N ASP A 61 -12.57 -1.44 -48.27
CA ASP A 61 -13.10 -2.50 -49.15
C ASP A 61 -12.00 -3.19 -49.98
N ASN A 62 -10.86 -2.51 -50.16
CA ASN A 62 -9.68 -3.10 -50.78
C ASN A 62 -8.75 -3.65 -49.68
N ASP A 63 -8.47 -4.95 -49.67
CA ASP A 63 -7.64 -5.57 -48.62
C ASP A 63 -6.25 -4.92 -48.48
N ARG A 64 -5.58 -4.64 -49.59
CA ARG A 64 -4.30 -3.94 -49.57
C ARG A 64 -4.44 -2.51 -49.05
N GLY A 65 -5.52 -1.83 -49.40
CA GLY A 65 -5.85 -0.50 -48.91
C GLY A 65 -6.10 -0.48 -47.39
N PHE A 66 -6.82 -1.47 -46.88
CA PHE A 66 -7.07 -1.67 -45.46
C PHE A 66 -5.77 -1.94 -44.69
N GLU A 67 -4.93 -2.87 -45.13
CA GLU A 67 -3.68 -3.18 -44.42
C GLU A 67 -2.75 -1.96 -44.34
N LEU A 68 -2.65 -1.18 -45.42
CA LEU A 68 -1.87 0.07 -45.42
C LEU A 68 -2.47 1.11 -44.46
N LEU A 69 -3.79 1.23 -44.40
CA LEU A 69 -4.47 2.14 -43.48
C LEU A 69 -4.30 1.68 -42.03
N LYS A 70 -4.46 0.38 -41.77
CA LYS A 70 -4.30 -0.27 -40.47
C LYS A 70 -2.90 -0.02 -39.92
N GLN A 71 -1.85 -0.35 -40.68
CA GLN A 71 -0.46 -0.06 -40.28
C GLN A 71 -0.22 1.41 -39.99
N LYS A 72 -0.79 2.31 -40.81
CA LYS A 72 -0.67 3.76 -40.57
C LYS A 72 -1.35 4.22 -39.29
N ILE A 73 -2.49 3.63 -38.93
CA ILE A 73 -3.20 3.92 -37.68
C ILE A 73 -2.38 3.37 -36.50
N LEU A 74 -1.95 2.10 -36.56
CA LEU A 74 -1.13 1.48 -35.52
C LEU A 74 0.13 2.31 -35.24
N ASN A 75 0.95 2.57 -36.25
CA ASN A 75 2.19 3.36 -36.12
C ASN A 75 1.99 4.77 -35.56
N ARG A 76 0.78 5.34 -35.74
CA ARG A 76 0.48 6.69 -35.27
C ARG A 76 0.06 6.73 -33.80
N PHE A 77 -0.63 5.69 -33.32
CA PHE A 77 -1.32 5.72 -32.03
C PHE A 77 -0.74 4.75 -30.99
N THR A 78 0.06 3.78 -31.38
CA THR A 78 0.81 2.93 -30.46
C THR A 78 2.15 3.57 -30.11
N LEU A 79 2.81 3.02 -29.08
CA LEU A 79 4.14 3.46 -28.66
C LEU A 79 5.19 3.20 -29.75
N ASN A 80 5.88 4.26 -30.18
CA ASN A 80 7.05 4.14 -31.03
C ASN A 80 8.31 3.91 -30.19
N ILE A 81 8.62 2.64 -29.94
CA ILE A 81 9.79 2.22 -29.16
C ILE A 81 11.12 2.32 -29.94
N GLU A 82 11.08 2.57 -31.25
CA GLU A 82 12.28 2.84 -32.06
C GLU A 82 12.83 4.25 -31.79
N ASN A 83 11.98 5.15 -31.27
CA ASN A 83 12.39 6.47 -30.83
C ASN A 83 13.09 6.38 -29.45
N PRO A 84 14.39 6.71 -29.33
CA PRO A 84 15.13 6.58 -28.09
C PRO A 84 14.56 7.40 -26.93
N GLU A 85 14.08 8.63 -27.18
CA GLU A 85 13.48 9.50 -26.17
C GLU A 85 12.17 8.91 -25.60
N THR A 86 11.41 8.22 -26.46
CA THR A 86 10.17 7.54 -26.04
C THR A 86 10.50 6.35 -25.14
N LEU A 87 11.47 5.53 -25.54
CA LEU A 87 11.92 4.38 -24.76
C LEU A 87 12.48 4.81 -23.40
N GLU A 88 13.36 5.80 -23.38
CA GLU A 88 13.97 6.35 -22.17
C GLU A 88 12.92 6.85 -21.18
N ARG A 89 12.00 7.69 -21.63
CA ARG A 89 10.99 8.29 -20.73
C ARG A 89 10.04 7.23 -20.16
N ILE A 90 9.68 6.20 -20.93
CA ILE A 90 8.83 5.12 -20.40
C ILE A 90 9.59 4.28 -19.41
N ALA A 91 10.83 3.89 -19.73
CA ALA A 91 11.67 3.10 -18.83
C ALA A 91 11.87 3.82 -17.49
N ASN A 92 12.21 5.11 -17.53
CA ASN A 92 12.30 5.95 -16.33
C ASN A 92 10.96 6.05 -15.58
N GLY A 93 9.85 6.25 -16.30
CA GLY A 93 8.52 6.31 -15.67
C GLY A 93 8.12 5.01 -14.95
N LEU A 94 8.47 3.85 -15.53
CA LEU A 94 8.24 2.54 -14.92
C LEU A 94 9.13 2.36 -13.69
N TYR A 95 10.42 2.68 -13.80
CA TYR A 95 11.37 2.63 -12.68
C TYR A 95 10.95 3.52 -11.51
N GLU A 96 10.58 4.77 -11.77
CA GLU A 96 10.12 5.69 -10.71
C GLU A 96 8.78 5.24 -10.11
N SER A 97 7.88 4.65 -10.90
CA SER A 97 6.65 4.07 -10.37
C SER A 97 6.92 2.86 -9.47
N GLU A 98 7.85 1.98 -9.86
CA GLU A 98 8.25 0.82 -9.05
C GLU A 98 8.91 1.25 -7.74
N LYS A 99 9.83 2.23 -7.80
CA LYS A 99 10.41 2.84 -6.60
C LYS A 99 9.35 3.39 -5.66
N ARG A 100 8.41 4.17 -6.20
CA ARG A 100 7.34 4.76 -5.39
C ARG A 100 6.51 3.68 -4.70
N ILE A 101 6.11 2.64 -5.42
CA ILE A 101 5.33 1.53 -4.86
C ILE A 101 6.12 0.80 -3.77
N ALA A 102 7.40 0.52 -4.01
CA ALA A 102 8.25 -0.15 -3.03
C ALA A 102 8.47 0.73 -1.78
N ILE A 103 8.66 2.04 -1.93
CA ILE A 103 8.70 2.98 -0.81
C ILE A 103 7.37 2.98 -0.04
N GLU A 104 6.24 3.05 -0.72
CA GLU A 104 4.92 3.02 -0.09
C GLU A 104 4.69 1.75 0.74
N ARG A 105 5.31 0.63 0.33
CA ARG A 105 5.29 -0.67 1.03
C ARG A 105 6.40 -0.85 2.06
N GLY A 106 7.29 0.13 2.25
CA GLY A 106 8.44 -0.01 3.15
C GLY A 106 9.50 -0.98 2.65
N GLN A 107 9.52 -1.29 1.35
CA GLN A 107 10.48 -2.17 0.67
C GLN A 107 11.60 -1.39 -0.04
N ALA A 108 11.87 -0.17 0.41
CA ALA A 108 12.82 0.73 -0.27
C ALA A 108 14.26 0.15 -0.34
N GLY A 109 14.63 -0.69 0.64
CA GLY A 109 15.93 -1.38 0.68
C GLY A 109 16.09 -2.49 -0.36
N ASP A 110 14.99 -3.09 -0.82
CA ASP A 110 14.99 -4.24 -1.73
C ASP A 110 14.99 -3.84 -3.21
N ILE A 111 14.82 -2.54 -3.50
CA ILE A 111 14.81 -2.03 -4.87
C ILE A 111 16.22 -2.10 -5.46
N GLN A 112 16.35 -2.75 -6.62
CA GLN A 112 17.58 -2.69 -7.39
C GLN A 112 17.86 -1.25 -7.82
N LYS A 113 18.90 -0.64 -7.25
CA LYS A 113 19.34 0.71 -7.61
C LYS A 113 20.05 0.67 -8.96
N LEU A 114 19.33 0.95 -10.02
CA LEU A 114 19.90 1.22 -11.35
C LEU A 114 20.43 2.65 -11.35
N GLY A 115 21.72 2.81 -11.66
CA GLY A 115 22.47 4.05 -11.45
C GLY A 115 22.54 4.95 -12.68
N SER A 116 22.51 4.38 -13.88
CA SER A 116 22.54 5.13 -15.14
C SER A 116 21.24 4.97 -15.94
N THR A 117 20.91 5.99 -16.74
CA THR A 117 19.79 5.95 -17.70
C THR A 117 19.87 4.73 -18.62
N GLN A 118 21.08 4.33 -19.01
CA GLN A 118 21.30 3.18 -19.89
C GLN A 118 20.91 1.85 -19.23
N GLU A 119 21.28 1.66 -17.96
CA GLU A 119 20.89 0.46 -17.18
C GLU A 119 19.37 0.37 -17.01
N ILE A 120 18.72 1.51 -16.72
CA ILE A 120 17.25 1.58 -16.62
C ILE A 120 16.61 1.18 -17.95
N ILE A 121 17.10 1.74 -19.07
CA ILE A 121 16.59 1.37 -20.39
C ILE A 121 16.77 -0.12 -20.65
N GLU A 122 17.96 -0.68 -20.42
CA GLU A 122 18.25 -2.09 -20.70
C GLU A 122 17.38 -3.04 -19.88
N HIS A 123 17.16 -2.72 -18.60
CA HIS A 123 16.32 -3.50 -17.70
C HIS A 123 14.84 -3.48 -18.10
N TYR A 124 14.28 -2.28 -18.38
CA TYR A 124 12.85 -2.14 -18.66
C TYR A 124 12.47 -2.31 -20.14
N LYS A 125 13.42 -2.31 -21.07
CA LYS A 125 13.17 -2.44 -22.52
C LYS A 125 12.30 -3.64 -22.90
N PRO A 126 12.45 -4.86 -22.32
CA PRO A 126 11.54 -5.97 -22.58
C PRO A 126 10.09 -5.66 -22.20
N LEU A 127 9.87 -5.06 -21.02
CA LEU A 127 8.54 -4.68 -20.55
C LEU A 127 7.94 -3.54 -21.39
N VAL A 128 8.75 -2.57 -21.83
CA VAL A 128 8.28 -1.50 -22.74
C VAL A 128 7.86 -2.08 -24.09
N ARG A 129 8.59 -3.06 -24.62
CA ARG A 129 8.22 -3.78 -25.85
C ARG A 129 6.89 -4.50 -25.70
N GLU A 130 6.73 -5.26 -24.63
CA GLU A 130 5.49 -5.98 -24.31
C GLU A 130 4.30 -5.01 -24.24
N LYS A 131 4.43 -3.87 -23.54
CA LYS A 131 3.38 -2.85 -23.48
C LYS A 131 3.05 -2.25 -24.85
N ALA A 132 4.05 -2.04 -25.71
CA ALA A 132 3.83 -1.57 -27.07
C ALA A 132 3.09 -2.60 -27.92
N GLU A 133 3.47 -3.88 -27.83
CA GLU A 133 2.82 -5.01 -28.51
C GLU A 133 1.36 -5.18 -28.05
N ILE A 134 1.08 -5.04 -26.75
CA ILE A 134 -0.28 -5.06 -26.20
C ILE A 134 -1.13 -3.92 -26.78
N GLN A 135 -0.58 -2.70 -26.89
CA GLN A 135 -1.29 -1.59 -27.53
C GLN A 135 -1.59 -1.87 -29.00
N GLU A 136 -0.63 -2.42 -29.74
CA GLU A 136 -0.82 -2.79 -31.13
C GLU A 136 -1.91 -3.85 -31.28
N LYS A 137 -1.86 -4.91 -30.47
CA LYS A 137 -2.84 -6.00 -30.48
C LYS A 137 -4.26 -5.51 -30.14
N THR A 138 -4.40 -4.71 -29.09
CA THR A 138 -5.71 -4.19 -28.65
C THR A 138 -6.31 -3.24 -29.68
N LEU A 139 -5.51 -2.33 -30.27
CA LEU A 139 -5.98 -1.45 -31.35
C LEU A 139 -6.27 -2.20 -32.66
N SER A 140 -5.43 -3.17 -33.02
CA SER A 140 -5.65 -4.03 -34.20
C SER A 140 -6.97 -4.77 -34.08
N SER A 141 -7.29 -5.29 -32.90
CA SER A 141 -8.53 -6.02 -32.65
C SER A 141 -9.77 -5.18 -32.98
N TRP A 142 -9.78 -3.90 -32.62
CA TRP A 142 -10.84 -2.97 -33.01
C TRP A 142 -10.92 -2.76 -34.52
N LEU A 143 -9.78 -2.50 -35.18
CA LEU A 143 -9.73 -2.26 -36.62
C LEU A 143 -10.23 -3.48 -37.42
N ASP A 144 -9.79 -4.67 -37.02
CA ASP A 144 -10.17 -5.94 -37.65
C ASP A 144 -11.65 -6.26 -37.44
N TYR A 145 -12.15 -6.05 -36.22
CA TYR A 145 -13.57 -6.26 -35.91
C TYR A 145 -14.47 -5.31 -36.71
N LEU A 146 -14.13 -4.02 -36.77
CA LEU A 146 -14.91 -3.01 -37.51
C LEU A 146 -14.87 -3.24 -39.02
N LYS A 147 -13.80 -3.83 -39.57
CA LYS A 147 -13.78 -4.28 -40.98
C LYS A 147 -14.66 -5.51 -41.18
N LYS A 148 -14.55 -6.53 -40.33
CA LYS A 148 -15.27 -7.80 -40.49
C LYS A 148 -16.79 -7.67 -40.31
N ASN A 149 -17.23 -6.75 -39.46
CA ASN A 149 -18.65 -6.54 -39.13
C ASN A 149 -19.23 -5.30 -39.83
N ASP A 150 -18.84 -5.12 -41.09
CA ASP A 150 -19.14 -3.93 -41.86
C ASP A 150 -20.64 -3.69 -42.09
N ALA A 151 -21.39 -4.76 -42.34
CA ALA A 151 -22.84 -4.74 -42.51
C ALA A 151 -23.60 -4.26 -41.27
N GLN A 152 -23.04 -4.44 -40.07
CA GLN A 152 -23.68 -4.07 -38.79
C GLN A 152 -23.32 -2.64 -38.35
N HIS A 153 -22.28 -2.05 -38.94
CA HIS A 153 -21.73 -0.78 -38.51
C HIS A 153 -21.50 0.13 -39.72
N PRO A 154 -22.33 1.15 -39.97
CA PRO A 154 -22.10 2.06 -41.07
C PRO A 154 -20.79 2.83 -40.90
N MET A 155 -20.17 3.25 -42.01
CA MET A 155 -18.82 3.84 -41.98
C MET A 155 -18.70 5.11 -41.13
N TRP A 156 -19.77 5.90 -41.01
CA TRP A 156 -19.79 7.06 -40.11
C TRP A 156 -19.62 6.64 -38.64
N PHE A 157 -20.20 5.51 -38.24
CA PHE A 157 -20.12 4.98 -36.88
C PHE A 157 -18.73 4.40 -36.60
N ARG A 158 -18.15 3.67 -37.55
CA ARG A 158 -16.76 3.19 -37.43
C ARG A 158 -15.77 4.33 -37.28
N TYR A 159 -15.95 5.41 -38.06
CA TYR A 159 -15.15 6.62 -37.91
C TYR A 159 -15.32 7.27 -36.53
N PHE A 160 -16.57 7.36 -36.04
CA PHE A 160 -16.87 7.88 -34.71
C PHE A 160 -16.19 7.07 -33.60
N VAL A 161 -16.28 5.74 -33.66
CA VAL A 161 -15.65 4.82 -32.70
C VAL A 161 -14.14 5.02 -32.68
N MET A 162 -13.47 4.92 -33.84
CA MET A 162 -12.01 5.03 -33.93
C MET A 162 -11.50 6.38 -33.42
N ARG A 163 -12.16 7.49 -33.78
CA ARG A 163 -11.77 8.83 -33.34
C ARG A 163 -11.84 9.03 -31.81
N ASN A 164 -12.68 8.25 -31.11
CA ASN A 164 -12.76 8.29 -29.65
C ASN A 164 -11.78 7.31 -29.00
N ILE A 165 -11.64 6.08 -29.51
CA ILE A 165 -10.68 5.08 -28.99
C ILE A 165 -9.25 5.63 -28.95
N GLU A 166 -8.86 6.39 -29.97
CA GLU A 166 -7.56 7.09 -30.03
C GLU A 166 -7.26 7.96 -28.80
N LYS A 167 -8.30 8.42 -28.10
CA LYS A 167 -8.20 9.32 -26.95
C LYS A 167 -8.52 8.65 -25.63
N MET A 168 -8.94 7.39 -25.65
CA MET A 168 -9.35 6.64 -24.47
C MET A 168 -8.15 5.89 -23.86
N GLY A 169 -7.98 6.10 -22.57
CA GLY A 169 -7.04 5.38 -21.70
C GLY A 169 -7.74 4.21 -21.00
N MET A 170 -7.41 4.01 -19.73
CA MET A 170 -8.03 2.97 -18.88
C MET A 170 -9.42 3.38 -18.42
N LEU A 171 -10.31 2.40 -18.29
CA LEU A 171 -11.65 2.55 -17.73
C LEU A 171 -11.58 2.66 -16.20
N ASP A 172 -12.11 3.75 -15.66
CA ASP A 172 -12.53 3.86 -14.27
C ASP A 172 -14.00 3.40 -14.19
N LYS A 173 -14.20 2.20 -13.63
CA LYS A 173 -15.51 1.55 -13.58
C LYS A 173 -16.48 2.23 -12.62
N GLU A 174 -15.99 2.92 -11.60
CA GLU A 174 -16.86 3.53 -10.59
C GLU A 174 -17.44 4.83 -11.07
N ASN A 175 -16.59 5.65 -11.70
CA ASN A 175 -17.03 6.88 -12.32
C ASN A 175 -17.64 6.64 -13.71
N VAL A 176 -17.59 5.40 -14.21
CA VAL A 176 -18.06 5.00 -15.56
C VAL A 176 -17.42 5.89 -16.62
N GLU A 177 -16.11 6.10 -16.50
CA GLU A 177 -15.36 7.06 -17.30
C GLU A 177 -14.00 6.52 -17.73
N TYR A 178 -13.59 6.85 -18.95
CA TYR A 178 -12.24 6.55 -19.42
C TYR A 178 -11.31 7.72 -19.10
N SER A 179 -10.13 7.39 -18.56
CA SER A 179 -9.01 8.33 -18.54
C SER A 179 -8.63 8.75 -19.96
N LYS A 180 -7.92 9.87 -20.10
CA LYS A 180 -7.46 10.35 -21.42
C LYS A 180 -6.11 9.74 -21.77
N ARG A 181 -5.96 9.36 -23.05
CA ARG A 181 -4.68 8.93 -23.61
C ARG A 181 -3.80 10.13 -23.95
N ALA A 182 -2.54 10.06 -23.54
CA ALA A 182 -1.47 10.95 -23.97
C ALA A 182 -0.49 10.19 -24.87
N LYS A 183 0.45 10.91 -25.52
CA LYS A 183 1.48 10.33 -26.39
C LYS A 183 2.31 9.23 -25.70
N MET A 184 2.37 9.26 -24.37
CA MET A 184 3.18 8.36 -23.53
C MET A 184 2.37 7.39 -22.68
N THR A 185 1.07 7.31 -22.90
CA THR A 185 0.26 6.30 -22.22
C THR A 185 0.79 4.93 -22.61
N VAL A 186 1.14 4.12 -21.61
CA VAL A 186 1.60 2.73 -21.78
C VAL A 186 0.47 1.71 -21.63
N ALA A 187 -0.70 2.16 -21.18
CA ALA A 187 -1.87 1.33 -20.99
C ALA A 187 -2.43 0.80 -22.33
N PRO A 188 -3.03 -0.40 -22.35
CA PRO A 188 -3.73 -0.94 -23.52
C PRO A 188 -4.83 0.00 -24.03
N PHE A 189 -5.25 -0.15 -25.28
CA PHE A 189 -6.51 0.45 -25.72
C PHE A 189 -7.69 -0.23 -25.03
N PRO A 190 -8.83 0.47 -24.86
CA PRO A 190 -10.04 -0.14 -24.29
C PRO A 190 -10.32 -1.48 -24.94
N GLU A 191 -10.68 -2.48 -24.15
CA GLU A 191 -11.02 -3.80 -24.68
C GLU A 191 -12.26 -3.71 -25.57
N LEU A 192 -12.23 -4.45 -26.68
CA LEU A 192 -13.37 -4.59 -27.59
C LEU A 192 -14.41 -5.51 -26.97
N ASN A 193 -15.62 -5.01 -26.82
CA ASN A 193 -16.81 -5.75 -26.44
C ASN A 193 -17.89 -5.50 -27.50
N SER A 194 -18.22 -6.54 -28.27
CA SER A 194 -19.16 -6.47 -29.39
C SER A 194 -20.58 -6.14 -28.97
N GLU A 195 -21.00 -6.59 -27.78
CA GLU A 195 -22.34 -6.36 -27.24
C GLU A 195 -22.49 -4.90 -26.80
N ALA A 196 -21.52 -4.39 -26.03
CA ALA A 196 -21.48 -2.99 -25.63
C ALA A 196 -21.43 -2.06 -26.84
N LEU A 197 -20.63 -2.41 -27.85
CA LEU A 197 -20.53 -1.63 -29.08
C LEU A 197 -21.85 -1.62 -29.88
N GLY A 198 -22.49 -2.78 -30.02
CA GLY A 198 -23.79 -2.91 -30.66
C GLY A 198 -24.88 -2.13 -29.93
N TRP A 199 -24.87 -2.16 -28.59
CA TRP A 199 -25.77 -1.37 -27.75
C TRP A 199 -25.59 0.13 -28.00
N VAL A 200 -24.35 0.63 -27.98
CA VAL A 200 -24.07 2.05 -28.26
C VAL A 200 -24.56 2.46 -29.64
N PHE A 201 -24.38 1.61 -30.65
CA PHE A 201 -24.89 1.87 -32.00
C PHE A 201 -26.42 2.02 -32.01
N LYS A 202 -27.16 1.05 -31.45
CA LYS A 202 -28.63 1.09 -31.39
C LYS A 202 -29.14 2.36 -30.73
N LYS A 203 -28.56 2.75 -29.58
CA LYS A 203 -28.94 3.99 -28.87
C LYS A 203 -28.68 5.25 -29.69
N LEU A 204 -27.57 5.30 -30.42
CA LEU A 204 -27.25 6.44 -31.27
C LEU A 204 -28.11 6.51 -32.53
N SER A 205 -28.60 5.37 -33.01
CA SER A 205 -29.53 5.24 -34.14
C SER A 205 -30.99 5.53 -33.79
N GLY A 206 -31.30 5.78 -32.51
CA GLY A 206 -32.63 6.16 -32.05
C GLY A 206 -33.52 4.99 -31.65
N GLU A 207 -32.97 3.79 -31.49
CA GLU A 207 -33.71 2.64 -30.93
C GLU A 207 -33.87 2.79 -29.41
N THR A 208 -35.11 2.76 -28.93
CA THR A 208 -35.47 2.81 -27.51
C THR A 208 -35.49 1.42 -26.89
N GLU A 209 -35.04 1.28 -25.64
CA GLU A 209 -35.35 0.11 -24.81
C GLU A 209 -36.35 0.49 -23.73
N GLU A 210 -37.21 -0.46 -23.38
CA GLU A 210 -38.08 -0.43 -22.22
C GLU A 210 -37.33 -1.10 -21.04
N ASN A 211 -37.37 -0.50 -19.85
CA ASN A 211 -36.84 -0.99 -18.55
C ASN A 211 -35.43 -0.55 -18.11
N LEU A 212 -35.16 0.76 -18.05
CA LEU A 212 -34.09 1.32 -17.19
C LEU A 212 -34.72 2.15 -16.06
N GLU A 213 -34.06 2.22 -14.91
CA GLU A 213 -34.44 3.13 -13.83
C GLU A 213 -34.43 4.59 -14.30
N GLU A 214 -35.35 5.41 -13.79
CA GLU A 214 -35.60 6.76 -14.29
C GLU A 214 -34.36 7.67 -14.24
N GLU A 215 -33.52 7.53 -13.21
CA GLU A 215 -32.28 8.30 -13.07
C GLU A 215 -31.20 7.88 -14.08
N LYS A 216 -31.06 6.56 -14.31
CA LYS A 216 -30.17 6.03 -15.36
C LYS A 216 -30.63 6.45 -16.75
N GLN A 217 -31.94 6.50 -16.99
CA GLN A 217 -32.51 6.93 -18.26
C GLN A 217 -32.21 8.41 -18.55
N LYS A 218 -32.37 9.30 -17.57
CA LYS A 218 -31.98 10.72 -17.69
C LYS A 218 -30.48 10.87 -17.97
N THR A 219 -29.64 10.07 -17.32
CA THR A 219 -28.19 10.08 -17.56
C THR A 219 -27.88 9.61 -18.97
N LEU A 220 -28.48 8.50 -19.41
CA LEU A 220 -28.30 7.96 -20.74
C LEU A 220 -28.72 8.95 -21.85
N GLU A 221 -29.87 9.61 -21.71
CA GLU A 221 -30.33 10.63 -22.67
C GLU A 221 -29.33 11.79 -22.81
N LYS A 222 -28.75 12.26 -21.70
CA LYS A 222 -27.69 13.28 -21.73
C LYS A 222 -26.47 12.79 -22.53
N LEU A 223 -26.04 11.55 -22.32
CA LEU A 223 -24.89 10.96 -23.02
C LEU A 223 -25.16 10.76 -24.53
N ILE A 224 -26.37 10.32 -24.88
CA ILE A 224 -26.82 10.16 -26.28
C ILE A 224 -26.88 11.52 -26.98
N ASN A 225 -27.38 12.56 -26.32
CA ASN A 225 -27.46 13.91 -26.87
C ASN A 225 -26.06 14.53 -27.04
N ALA A 226 -25.19 14.33 -26.06
CA ALA A 226 -23.79 14.77 -26.13
C ALA A 226 -22.97 14.00 -27.18
N LYS A 227 -23.44 12.83 -27.64
CA LYS A 227 -22.68 11.89 -28.48
C LYS A 227 -21.34 11.58 -27.84
N ASP A 228 -21.35 11.23 -26.55
CA ASP A 228 -20.16 10.91 -25.77
C ASP A 228 -19.88 9.40 -25.86
N PHE A 229 -19.12 8.98 -26.87
CA PHE A 229 -18.82 7.56 -27.09
C PHE A 229 -18.16 6.92 -25.87
N SER A 230 -17.20 7.60 -25.24
CA SER A 230 -16.42 7.03 -24.14
C SER A 230 -17.33 6.68 -22.96
N LYS A 231 -18.22 7.59 -22.58
CA LYS A 231 -19.18 7.36 -21.49
C LYS A 231 -20.30 6.40 -21.90
N LEU A 232 -20.79 6.47 -23.14
CA LEU A 232 -21.79 5.51 -23.63
C LEU A 232 -21.23 4.09 -23.66
N TYR A 233 -19.98 3.92 -24.08
CA TYR A 233 -19.32 2.63 -24.13
C TYR A 233 -18.98 2.11 -22.73
N ALA A 234 -18.55 2.98 -21.80
CA ALA A 234 -18.38 2.62 -20.39
C ALA A 234 -19.71 2.20 -19.75
N PHE A 235 -20.78 2.97 -19.98
CA PHE A 235 -22.13 2.65 -19.52
C PHE A 235 -22.62 1.33 -20.09
N ALA A 236 -22.47 1.13 -21.40
CA ALA A 236 -22.80 -0.12 -22.06
C ALA A 236 -21.99 -1.28 -21.47
N LEU A 237 -20.68 -1.12 -21.25
CA LEU A 237 -19.88 -2.13 -20.58
C LEU A 237 -20.36 -2.42 -19.16
N VAL A 238 -20.81 -1.46 -18.37
CA VAL A 238 -21.35 -1.76 -17.03
C VAL A 238 -22.69 -2.50 -17.12
N GLU A 239 -23.53 -2.17 -18.09
CA GLU A 239 -24.85 -2.78 -18.27
C GLU A 239 -24.79 -4.11 -19.06
N THR A 240 -23.78 -4.34 -19.91
CA THR A 240 -23.59 -5.54 -20.74
C THR A 240 -22.42 -6.42 -20.32
N ALA A 241 -21.42 -5.92 -19.59
CA ALA A 241 -20.41 -6.82 -19.03
C ALA A 241 -21.11 -7.70 -18.01
N GLY A 242 -20.81 -8.99 -18.08
CA GLY A 242 -21.16 -9.91 -17.01
C GLY A 242 -20.80 -9.25 -15.68
N LYS A 243 -21.83 -8.96 -14.89
CA LYS A 243 -21.62 -8.66 -13.48
C LYS A 243 -20.79 -9.84 -12.96
N LEU A 244 -19.62 -9.58 -12.37
CA LEU A 244 -18.94 -10.58 -11.54
C LEU A 244 -20.04 -11.22 -10.71
N ASN A 245 -20.21 -12.54 -10.83
CA ASN A 245 -21.32 -13.15 -10.12
C ASN A 245 -21.03 -13.05 -8.62
N ARG A 246 -21.72 -12.12 -7.96
CA ARG A 246 -21.65 -11.89 -6.51
C ARG A 246 -22.83 -12.52 -5.77
N GLU A 247 -23.66 -13.32 -6.45
CA GLU A 247 -24.78 -14.03 -5.83
C GLU A 247 -24.31 -15.00 -4.73
N THR A 248 -23.07 -15.47 -4.83
CA THR A 248 -22.45 -16.33 -3.84
C THR A 248 -21.02 -15.94 -3.55
N ILE A 249 -20.61 -16.15 -2.30
CA ILE A 249 -19.23 -16.05 -1.84
C ILE A 249 -18.52 -17.41 -1.85
N GLU A 250 -19.23 -18.50 -2.14
CA GLU A 250 -18.64 -19.84 -2.22
C GLU A 250 -17.64 -19.90 -3.38
N GLY A 251 -16.43 -20.34 -3.08
CA GLY A 251 -15.31 -20.33 -3.99
C GLY A 251 -14.16 -21.22 -3.56
N GLU A 252 -13.15 -21.31 -4.41
CA GLU A 252 -11.94 -22.07 -4.17
C GLU A 252 -10.67 -21.24 -4.43
N TRP A 253 -9.62 -21.57 -3.69
CA TRP A 253 -8.29 -21.00 -3.91
C TRP A 253 -7.55 -21.78 -4.98
N LYS A 254 -7.07 -21.06 -5.99
CA LYS A 254 -6.13 -21.58 -6.98
C LYS A 254 -4.75 -20.95 -6.77
N LYS A 255 -3.72 -21.80 -6.75
CA LYS A 255 -2.31 -21.40 -6.67
C LYS A 255 -1.68 -21.42 -8.06
N TYR A 256 -0.84 -20.43 -8.32
CA TYR A 256 0.05 -20.35 -9.47
C TYR A 256 1.47 -20.24 -8.92
N ASP A 257 2.32 -21.21 -9.25
CA ASP A 257 3.66 -21.31 -8.68
C ASP A 257 4.62 -20.26 -9.25
N GLN A 258 5.59 -19.82 -8.44
CA GLN A 258 6.67 -18.96 -8.88
C GLN A 258 7.36 -19.53 -10.13
N GLY A 259 7.55 -18.70 -11.16
CA GLY A 259 8.17 -19.07 -12.43
C GLY A 259 7.30 -19.92 -13.38
N SER A 260 6.04 -20.19 -13.02
CA SER A 260 5.10 -20.92 -13.90
C SER A 260 4.68 -20.09 -15.13
N ASP A 261 3.99 -20.72 -16.09
CA ASP A 261 3.53 -20.05 -17.30
C ASP A 261 2.46 -18.99 -16.97
N TRP A 262 2.90 -17.73 -17.01
CA TRP A 262 2.10 -16.57 -16.66
C TRP A 262 0.90 -16.35 -17.58
N HIS A 263 0.89 -16.91 -18.80
CA HIS A 263 -0.27 -16.83 -19.69
C HIS A 263 -1.50 -17.53 -19.10
N ILE A 264 -1.31 -18.57 -18.28
CA ILE A 264 -2.43 -19.28 -17.64
C ILE A 264 -3.16 -18.35 -16.67
N LEU A 265 -2.40 -17.72 -15.75
CA LEU A 265 -2.93 -16.75 -14.80
C LEU A 265 -3.59 -15.58 -15.53
N GLU A 266 -2.91 -14.98 -16.51
CA GLU A 266 -3.46 -13.83 -17.23
C GLU A 266 -4.76 -14.18 -17.97
N ASN A 267 -4.80 -15.29 -18.72
CA ASN A 267 -5.97 -15.67 -19.50
C ASN A 267 -7.19 -15.97 -18.63
N GLU A 268 -7.00 -16.51 -17.43
CA GLU A 268 -8.10 -16.80 -16.50
C GLU A 268 -8.66 -15.54 -15.84
N LEU A 269 -7.86 -14.47 -15.75
CA LEU A 269 -8.29 -13.17 -15.21
C LEU A 269 -8.82 -12.23 -16.30
N LYS A 270 -8.40 -12.41 -17.55
CA LYS A 270 -8.72 -11.53 -18.66
C LYS A 270 -10.23 -11.49 -18.94
N GLY A 271 -10.76 -10.28 -19.16
CA GLY A 271 -12.19 -10.09 -19.44
C GLY A 271 -13.11 -10.35 -18.25
N LYS A 272 -12.61 -10.82 -17.09
CA LYS A 272 -13.38 -11.03 -15.85
C LYS A 272 -13.67 -9.74 -15.09
N GLY A 273 -13.05 -8.63 -15.51
CA GLY A 273 -13.36 -7.32 -14.98
C GLY A 273 -12.85 -7.06 -13.57
N THR A 274 -11.77 -7.72 -13.14
CA THR A 274 -11.14 -7.58 -11.83
C THR A 274 -10.50 -6.21 -11.58
N GLY A 275 -10.10 -5.50 -12.64
CA GLY A 275 -9.30 -4.27 -12.52
C GLY A 275 -7.85 -4.49 -12.08
N TRP A 276 -7.38 -5.74 -12.10
CA TRP A 276 -6.00 -6.09 -11.76
C TRP A 276 -5.10 -5.92 -12.98
N CYS A 277 -3.96 -5.24 -12.82
CA CYS A 277 -2.91 -5.19 -13.85
C CYS A 277 -2.40 -6.58 -14.27
N THR A 278 -2.61 -7.59 -13.41
CA THR A 278 -2.25 -9.00 -13.66
C THR A 278 -3.11 -9.63 -14.76
N ALA A 279 -4.31 -9.09 -15.02
CA ALA A 279 -5.13 -9.45 -16.16
C ALA A 279 -4.70 -8.73 -17.46
N GLU A 280 -3.72 -7.82 -17.37
CA GLU A 280 -3.37 -6.84 -18.41
C GLU A 280 -1.85 -6.75 -18.67
N GLY A 281 -1.07 -7.80 -18.35
CA GLY A 281 0.36 -7.88 -18.67
C GLY A 281 1.34 -7.77 -17.50
N SER A 282 0.91 -7.83 -16.22
CA SER A 282 1.86 -7.90 -15.09
C SER A 282 2.00 -9.30 -14.46
N ALA A 283 1.31 -10.31 -15.01
CA ALA A 283 1.35 -11.68 -14.47
C ALA A 283 2.76 -12.27 -14.43
N LYS A 284 3.57 -12.03 -15.46
CA LYS A 284 4.96 -12.51 -15.54
C LYS A 284 5.80 -12.00 -14.36
N GLN A 285 5.84 -10.68 -14.16
CA GLN A 285 6.63 -10.06 -13.10
C GLN A 285 6.18 -10.54 -11.70
N HIS A 286 4.87 -10.74 -11.51
CA HIS A 286 4.37 -11.27 -10.23
C HIS A 286 4.82 -12.69 -9.97
N LEU A 287 4.76 -13.58 -10.98
CA LEU A 287 5.21 -14.96 -10.84
C LEU A 287 6.74 -15.10 -10.82
N GLU A 288 7.50 -14.13 -11.33
CA GLU A 288 8.95 -14.07 -11.10
C GLU A 288 9.25 -13.73 -9.62
N GLY A 289 8.43 -12.87 -9.02
CA GLY A 289 8.59 -12.39 -7.65
C GLY A 289 8.12 -13.34 -6.54
N GLY A 290 7.27 -14.33 -6.85
CA GLY A 290 6.77 -15.31 -5.89
C GLY A 290 5.52 -16.04 -6.38
N ASP A 291 4.97 -16.92 -5.54
CA ASP A 291 3.67 -17.56 -5.82
C ASP A 291 2.53 -16.53 -5.91
N PHE A 292 1.48 -16.88 -6.65
CA PHE A 292 0.26 -16.08 -6.75
C PHE A 292 -0.95 -16.94 -6.42
N TYR A 293 -1.87 -16.43 -5.60
CA TYR A 293 -3.11 -17.12 -5.25
C TYR A 293 -4.30 -16.29 -5.71
N VAL A 294 -5.31 -16.93 -6.27
CA VAL A 294 -6.57 -16.30 -6.64
C VAL A 294 -7.72 -17.10 -6.04
N TYR A 295 -8.64 -16.39 -5.39
CA TYR A 295 -9.91 -16.94 -4.96
C TYR A 295 -10.93 -16.78 -6.08
N PHE A 296 -11.45 -17.89 -6.59
CA PHE A 296 -12.49 -17.93 -7.61
C PHE A 296 -13.82 -18.33 -6.97
N SER A 297 -14.80 -17.42 -6.97
CA SER A 297 -16.16 -17.78 -6.60
C SER A 297 -16.89 -18.48 -7.75
N LYS A 298 -17.99 -19.17 -7.43
CA LYS A 298 -18.85 -19.79 -8.44
C LYS A 298 -19.43 -18.75 -9.38
N GLY A 299 -19.23 -18.97 -10.68
CA GLY A 299 -19.93 -18.27 -11.74
C GLY A 299 -21.34 -18.80 -11.95
N SER A 300 -22.09 -18.17 -12.85
CA SER A 300 -23.48 -18.50 -13.16
C SER A 300 -23.68 -19.92 -13.69
N ASN A 301 -22.62 -20.54 -14.21
CA ASN A 301 -22.60 -21.93 -14.68
C ASN A 301 -22.24 -22.95 -13.57
N GLY A 302 -22.06 -22.49 -12.32
CA GLY A 302 -21.68 -23.31 -11.18
C GLY A 302 -20.18 -23.64 -11.08
N ALA A 303 -19.36 -23.24 -12.06
CA ALA A 303 -17.91 -23.43 -12.03
C ALA A 303 -17.23 -22.31 -11.25
N TYR A 304 -16.12 -22.60 -10.57
CA TYR A 304 -15.30 -21.59 -9.90
C TYR A 304 -14.49 -20.82 -10.94
N SER A 305 -15.05 -19.72 -11.44
CA SER A 305 -14.49 -18.95 -12.55
C SER A 305 -14.48 -17.45 -12.35
N GLU A 306 -15.01 -16.96 -11.23
CA GLU A 306 -15.12 -15.52 -10.97
C GLU A 306 -14.04 -15.08 -9.96
N PRO A 307 -12.92 -14.51 -10.43
CA PRO A 307 -11.84 -14.08 -9.53
C PRO A 307 -12.30 -12.89 -8.67
N ARG A 308 -12.21 -13.02 -7.34
CA ARG A 308 -12.65 -11.99 -6.38
C ARG A 308 -11.58 -11.53 -5.39
N VAL A 309 -10.59 -12.38 -5.09
CA VAL A 309 -9.44 -12.03 -4.23
C VAL A 309 -8.15 -12.52 -4.86
N ALA A 310 -7.07 -11.76 -4.74
CA ALA A 310 -5.73 -12.18 -5.09
C ALA A 310 -4.74 -11.94 -3.95
N ILE A 311 -3.86 -12.91 -3.72
CA ILE A 311 -2.72 -12.81 -2.79
C ILE A 311 -1.45 -12.99 -3.63
N ARG A 312 -0.58 -11.99 -3.62
CA ARG A 312 0.73 -12.04 -4.27
C ARG A 312 1.80 -12.28 -3.19
N MET A 313 2.61 -13.32 -3.38
CA MET A 313 3.80 -13.53 -2.56
C MET A 313 4.97 -12.67 -3.07
N TYR A 314 5.89 -12.35 -2.17
CA TYR A 314 7.19 -11.78 -2.49
C TYR A 314 8.25 -12.65 -1.82
N GLY A 315 9.02 -13.37 -2.64
CA GLY A 315 9.73 -14.57 -2.20
C GLY A 315 8.74 -15.55 -1.57
N ASP A 316 9.04 -15.98 -0.34
CA ASP A 316 8.22 -16.92 0.41
C ASP A 316 7.15 -16.25 1.28
N SER A 317 7.08 -14.92 1.32
CA SER A 317 6.23 -14.17 2.24
C SER A 317 5.05 -13.47 1.57
N VAL A 318 3.92 -13.30 2.28
CA VAL A 318 2.77 -12.54 1.76
C VAL A 318 3.16 -11.08 1.53
N GLY A 319 3.11 -10.63 0.27
CA GLY A 319 3.51 -9.28 -0.12
C GLY A 319 2.34 -8.34 -0.41
N GLU A 320 1.22 -8.85 -0.90
CA GLU A 320 0.03 -8.04 -1.20
C GLU A 320 -1.24 -8.90 -1.22
N VAL A 321 -2.31 -8.37 -0.65
CA VAL A 321 -3.67 -8.91 -0.69
C VAL A 321 -4.59 -7.85 -1.27
N ARG A 322 -5.36 -8.21 -2.28
CA ARG A 322 -6.24 -7.29 -3.01
C ARG A 322 -7.52 -7.95 -3.47
N GLY A 323 -8.59 -7.17 -3.56
CA GLY A 323 -9.88 -7.59 -4.10
C GLY A 323 -10.23 -6.88 -5.39
N VAL A 324 -11.51 -6.92 -5.74
CA VAL A 324 -12.06 -6.43 -7.01
C VAL A 324 -12.90 -5.15 -6.86
N ASN A 325 -12.95 -4.54 -5.67
CA ASN A 325 -13.62 -3.25 -5.44
C ASN A 325 -12.71 -2.06 -5.81
N HIS A 326 -13.15 -0.82 -5.51
CA HIS A 326 -12.37 0.41 -5.73
C HIS A 326 -10.93 0.23 -5.29
N ARG A 327 -9.97 0.73 -6.08
CA ARG A 327 -8.54 0.69 -5.71
C ARG A 327 -8.05 -0.72 -5.31
N GLN A 328 -8.73 -1.76 -5.80
CA GLN A 328 -8.45 -3.16 -5.50
C GLN A 328 -8.67 -3.52 -4.01
N GLU A 329 -9.61 -2.85 -3.34
CA GLU A 329 -10.05 -3.20 -1.99
C GLU A 329 -10.79 -4.56 -1.99
N LEU A 330 -10.73 -5.24 -0.84
CA LEU A 330 -11.50 -6.47 -0.61
C LEU A 330 -12.99 -6.16 -0.52
N GLU A 331 -13.80 -7.12 -0.91
CA GLU A 331 -15.23 -7.10 -0.62
C GLU A 331 -15.42 -7.40 0.87
N PRO A 332 -16.27 -6.66 1.61
CA PRO A 332 -16.43 -6.85 3.06
C PRO A 332 -16.73 -8.31 3.45
N GLU A 333 -17.57 -8.98 2.67
CA GLU A 333 -17.95 -10.39 2.82
C GLU A 333 -16.84 -11.41 2.50
N LEU A 334 -15.75 -10.99 1.86
CA LEU A 334 -14.60 -11.85 1.52
C LEU A 334 -13.36 -11.53 2.36
N VAL A 335 -13.44 -10.57 3.29
CA VAL A 335 -12.32 -10.22 4.17
C VAL A 335 -11.87 -11.46 4.93
N ASP A 336 -12.77 -12.11 5.67
CA ASP A 336 -12.44 -13.28 6.49
C ASP A 336 -11.84 -14.41 5.66
N ILE A 337 -12.39 -14.68 4.46
CA ILE A 337 -11.87 -15.69 3.52
C ILE A 337 -10.43 -15.35 3.10
N ALA A 338 -10.14 -14.08 2.85
CA ALA A 338 -8.79 -13.64 2.54
C ALA A 338 -7.87 -13.83 3.77
N GLN A 339 -8.29 -13.38 4.96
CA GLN A 339 -7.51 -13.46 6.20
C GLN A 339 -7.14 -14.89 6.55
N GLU A 340 -8.13 -15.79 6.57
CA GLU A 340 -7.93 -17.22 6.80
C GLU A 340 -6.87 -17.80 5.86
N LYS A 341 -6.85 -17.35 4.59
CA LYS A 341 -5.87 -17.82 3.63
C LYS A 341 -4.49 -17.22 3.85
N TYR A 342 -4.36 -15.91 3.99
CA TYR A 342 -3.02 -15.33 4.07
C TYR A 342 -2.37 -15.55 5.44
N HIS A 343 -3.12 -15.68 6.55
CA HIS A 343 -2.56 -16.00 7.86
C HIS A 343 -1.89 -17.37 7.95
N ILE A 344 -2.26 -18.32 7.09
CA ILE A 344 -1.58 -19.63 7.01
C ILE A 344 -0.41 -19.65 6.03
N LEU A 345 -0.20 -18.57 5.28
CA LEU A 345 0.94 -18.39 4.38
C LEU A 345 2.07 -17.70 5.15
N PRO A 346 3.35 -17.96 4.83
CA PRO A 346 4.44 -17.35 5.56
C PRO A 346 4.39 -15.81 5.50
N GLY A 347 4.64 -15.15 6.63
CA GLY A 347 4.55 -13.69 6.77
C GLY A 347 3.12 -13.16 6.92
N GLY A 348 2.11 -14.03 6.80
CA GLY A 348 0.70 -13.70 6.98
C GLY A 348 0.37 -13.14 8.36
N GLU A 349 0.96 -13.69 9.42
CA GLU A 349 0.71 -13.29 10.80
C GLU A 349 1.06 -11.83 11.10
N THR A 350 1.97 -11.24 10.31
CA THR A 350 2.38 -9.82 10.43
C THR A 350 1.77 -8.92 9.35
N TYR A 351 1.06 -9.50 8.38
CA TYR A 351 0.60 -8.78 7.19
C TYR A 351 -0.35 -7.62 7.54
N ASP A 352 -1.34 -7.88 8.41
CA ASP A 352 -2.35 -6.88 8.77
C ASP A 352 -1.73 -5.63 9.39
N LYS A 353 -0.80 -5.84 10.32
CA LYS A 353 -0.05 -4.77 10.97
C LYS A 353 0.76 -3.99 9.93
N LYS A 354 1.57 -4.67 9.11
CA LYS A 354 2.38 -4.03 8.06
C LYS A 354 1.53 -3.22 7.08
N ALA A 355 0.41 -3.78 6.62
CA ALA A 355 -0.50 -3.11 5.72
C ALA A 355 -1.12 -1.85 6.36
N GLN A 356 -1.54 -1.93 7.61
CA GLN A 356 -2.08 -0.81 8.36
C GLN A 356 -1.03 0.28 8.60
N ASP A 357 0.17 -0.11 9.03
CA ASP A 357 1.30 0.80 9.28
C ASP A 357 1.67 1.57 8.00
N MET A 358 1.81 0.87 6.87
CA MET A 358 2.11 1.51 5.57
C MET A 358 1.00 2.45 5.08
N LYS A 359 -0.27 2.11 5.35
CA LYS A 359 -1.41 2.98 5.06
C LYS A 359 -1.37 4.26 5.89
N LEU A 360 -1.12 4.15 7.19
CA LEU A 360 -1.00 5.30 8.10
C LEU A 360 0.21 6.16 7.72
N LEU A 361 1.37 5.57 7.47
CA LEU A 361 2.57 6.30 7.07
C LEU A 361 2.37 7.08 5.76
N THR A 362 1.73 6.47 4.76
CA THR A 362 1.37 7.13 3.49
C THR A 362 0.37 8.27 3.70
N LYS A 363 -0.59 8.11 4.62
CA LYS A 363 -1.51 9.19 5.01
C LYS A 363 -0.75 10.35 5.63
N LEU A 364 0.21 10.10 6.52
CA LEU A 364 1.03 11.15 7.15
C LEU A 364 1.91 11.89 6.15
N THR A 365 2.51 11.17 5.19
CA THR A 365 3.26 11.82 4.09
C THR A 365 2.39 12.82 3.34
N LYS A 366 1.17 12.43 2.95
CA LYS A 366 0.24 13.32 2.24
C LYS A 366 -0.22 14.50 3.11
N LYS A 367 -0.42 14.30 4.41
CA LYS A 367 -0.73 15.40 5.34
C LYS A 367 0.39 16.43 5.37
N GLN A 368 1.63 15.97 5.52
CA GLN A 368 2.81 16.84 5.57
C GLN A 368 2.99 17.63 4.26
N GLU A 369 2.85 16.98 3.11
CA GLU A 369 2.93 17.63 1.78
C GLU A 369 1.91 18.76 1.61
N LYS A 370 0.75 18.63 2.24
CA LYS A 370 -0.33 19.64 2.21
C LYS A 370 -0.24 20.67 3.34
N GLY A 371 0.69 20.50 4.29
CA GLY A 371 0.76 21.32 5.51
C GLY A 371 -0.43 21.11 6.46
N GLU A 372 -1.07 19.94 6.43
CA GLU A 372 -2.14 19.58 7.37
C GLU A 372 -1.56 19.25 8.75
N GLN A 373 -2.29 19.62 9.82
CA GLN A 373 -1.89 19.33 11.20
C GLN A 373 -2.00 17.84 11.55
N PHE A 374 -1.11 17.37 12.41
CA PHE A 374 -1.06 15.99 12.88
C PHE A 374 -1.86 15.87 14.17
N SER A 375 -2.71 14.84 14.29
CA SER A 375 -3.43 14.56 15.54
C SER A 375 -2.52 13.88 16.56
N LYS A 376 -3.03 13.67 17.78
CA LYS A 376 -2.36 12.87 18.82
C LYS A 376 -2.02 11.48 18.32
N GLU A 377 -2.97 10.79 17.67
CA GLU A 377 -2.79 9.44 17.16
C GLU A 377 -1.75 9.40 16.02
N ASP A 378 -1.77 10.42 15.15
CA ASP A 378 -0.78 10.56 14.08
C ASP A 378 0.65 10.69 14.68
N LEU A 379 0.82 11.47 15.75
CA LEU A 379 2.10 11.68 16.44
C LEU A 379 2.53 10.45 17.25
N ILE A 380 1.61 9.79 17.96
CA ILE A 380 1.87 8.53 18.69
C ILE A 380 2.39 7.47 17.72
N PHE A 381 1.75 7.35 16.55
CA PHE A 381 2.17 6.45 15.49
C PHE A 381 3.54 6.85 14.92
N LEU A 382 3.70 8.11 14.45
CA LEU A 382 4.94 8.58 13.82
C LEU A 382 6.17 8.45 14.73
N TYR A 383 5.99 8.74 16.01
CA TYR A 383 7.04 8.66 17.01
C TYR A 383 7.22 7.28 17.64
N GLU A 384 6.44 6.28 17.18
CA GLU A 384 6.53 4.89 17.64
C GLU A 384 6.41 4.76 19.17
N ILE A 385 5.56 5.60 19.79
CA ILE A 385 5.44 5.71 21.25
C ILE A 385 4.87 4.43 21.86
N GLU A 386 3.94 3.78 21.15
CA GLU A 386 3.28 2.55 21.60
C GLU A 386 3.82 1.31 20.90
N ASN A 387 4.01 1.41 19.57
CA ASN A 387 4.42 0.30 18.72
C ASN A 387 5.39 0.79 17.65
N LYS A 388 6.34 -0.09 17.28
CA LYS A 388 7.23 0.15 16.14
C LYS A 388 6.45 0.08 14.83
N ILE A 389 6.79 0.93 13.87
CA ILE A 389 6.23 0.90 12.52
C ILE A 389 6.90 -0.23 11.75
N GLU A 390 6.11 -1.14 11.18
CA GLU A 390 6.61 -2.24 10.37
C GLU A 390 6.21 -2.08 8.90
N GLY A 391 7.19 -2.25 8.01
CA GLY A 391 6.98 -2.32 6.57
C GLY A 391 7.15 -3.74 6.03
N PHE A 392 7.02 -3.90 4.71
CA PHE A 392 7.25 -5.19 4.03
C PHE A 392 8.72 -5.41 3.64
N GLY A 393 9.61 -4.44 3.86
CA GLY A 393 11.05 -4.59 3.69
C GLY A 393 11.77 -4.93 4.99
N TYR A 394 13.06 -5.25 4.87
CA TYR A 394 13.89 -5.62 6.02
C TYR A 394 14.33 -4.43 6.88
N ASP A 395 14.47 -3.26 6.28
CA ASP A 395 14.93 -2.04 6.96
C ASP A 395 13.76 -1.18 7.45
N LYS A 396 14.04 -0.32 8.44
CA LYS A 396 13.10 0.71 8.89
C LYS A 396 12.73 1.64 7.73
N ASP A 397 11.44 1.92 7.57
CA ASP A 397 10.96 2.78 6.48
C ASP A 397 11.58 4.20 6.59
N PRO A 398 12.31 4.68 5.56
CA PRO A 398 13.02 5.95 5.61
C PRO A 398 12.08 7.16 5.76
N ARG A 399 10.80 7.02 5.40
CA ARG A 399 9.81 8.09 5.54
C ARG A 399 9.59 8.48 7.00
N VAL A 400 9.76 7.53 7.94
CA VAL A 400 9.62 7.82 9.39
C VAL A 400 10.63 8.89 9.80
N GLU A 401 11.90 8.70 9.48
CA GLU A 401 12.96 9.68 9.81
C GLU A 401 12.75 11.01 9.06
N GLN A 402 12.36 10.95 7.78
CA GLN A 402 12.12 12.14 6.96
C GLN A 402 10.97 13.00 7.49
N LEU A 403 9.88 12.37 7.92
CA LEU A 403 8.75 13.06 8.54
C LEU A 403 9.16 13.67 9.88
N ARG A 404 9.82 12.90 10.75
CA ARG A 404 10.25 13.35 12.08
C ARG A 404 11.22 14.54 12.02
N LYS A 405 12.13 14.59 11.03
CA LYS A 405 13.08 15.71 10.85
C LYS A 405 12.41 17.07 10.62
N GLN A 406 11.18 17.08 10.13
CA GLN A 406 10.43 18.31 9.85
C GLN A 406 9.49 18.70 11.00
N ARG A 407 9.45 17.93 12.09
CA ARG A 407 8.59 18.19 13.26
C ARG A 407 9.32 19.02 14.31
N ILE A 408 8.55 19.76 15.10
CA ILE A 408 9.04 20.58 16.21
C ILE A 408 8.55 19.95 17.51
N VAL A 409 9.47 19.36 18.28
CA VAL A 409 9.15 18.61 19.51
C VAL A 409 8.34 19.44 20.53
N THR A 410 8.65 20.73 20.67
CA THR A 410 7.93 21.63 21.60
C THR A 410 6.49 21.91 21.19
N GLU A 411 6.14 21.71 19.92
CA GLU A 411 4.76 21.82 19.42
C GLU A 411 4.03 20.47 19.51
N ASP A 412 4.75 19.37 19.33
CA ASP A 412 4.16 18.02 19.28
C ASP A 412 3.93 17.41 20.67
N ALA A 413 4.83 17.62 21.63
CA ALA A 413 4.72 17.04 22.97
C ALA A 413 3.42 17.44 23.71
N PRO A 414 2.96 18.72 23.69
CA PRO A 414 1.67 19.11 24.26
C PRO A 414 0.48 18.33 23.69
N ILE A 415 0.50 18.05 22.37
CA ILE A 415 -0.55 17.29 21.68
C ILE A 415 -0.53 15.83 22.15
N VAL A 416 0.65 15.23 22.25
CA VAL A 416 0.81 13.83 22.69
C VAL A 416 0.41 13.64 24.15
N PHE A 417 0.78 14.57 25.03
CA PHE A 417 0.48 14.51 26.46
C PHE A 417 -0.88 15.08 26.85
N GLU A 418 -1.63 15.64 25.89
CA GLU A 418 -2.93 16.30 26.12
C GLU A 418 -2.84 17.34 27.26
N CYS A 419 -1.85 18.21 27.16
CA CYS A 419 -1.62 19.28 28.13
C CYS A 419 -1.24 20.59 27.44
N GLU A 420 -1.38 21.70 28.16
CA GLU A 420 -0.94 22.99 27.67
C GLU A 420 0.60 23.07 27.65
N PRO A 421 1.23 23.81 26.73
CA PRO A 421 2.68 23.92 26.66
C PRO A 421 3.35 24.37 27.97
N ASN A 422 2.67 25.18 28.79
CA ASN A 422 3.16 25.63 30.10
C ASN A 422 3.04 24.57 31.21
N GLN A 423 2.41 23.42 30.95
CA GLN A 423 2.34 22.27 31.85
C GLN A 423 3.48 21.27 31.58
N ILE A 424 4.35 21.56 30.60
CA ILE A 424 5.55 20.80 30.30
C ILE A 424 6.76 21.55 30.85
N ALA A 425 7.47 20.94 31.78
CA ALA A 425 8.74 21.44 32.28
C ALA A 425 9.92 20.78 31.54
N THR A 426 10.93 21.57 31.20
CA THR A 426 12.20 21.07 30.64
C THR A 426 13.36 21.16 31.62
N LYS A 427 13.18 21.95 32.69
CA LYS A 427 14.15 22.13 33.76
C LYS A 427 13.49 21.98 35.13
N LYS A 428 14.30 21.67 36.14
CA LYS A 428 13.83 21.48 37.52
C LYS A 428 13.09 22.71 38.05
N GLU A 429 13.56 23.90 37.69
CA GLU A 429 13.03 25.19 38.16
C GLU A 429 11.66 25.54 37.57
N GLU A 430 11.26 24.87 36.48
CA GLU A 430 9.98 25.10 35.79
C GLU A 430 8.85 24.24 36.38
N ILE A 431 9.18 23.29 37.27
CA ILE A 431 8.21 22.36 37.84
C ILE A 431 7.36 23.07 38.89
N SER A 432 6.04 22.98 38.71
CA SER A 432 5.01 23.49 39.61
C SER A 432 3.97 22.40 39.90
N GLU A 433 2.98 22.72 40.75
CA GLU A 433 1.85 21.83 41.03
C GLU A 433 1.01 21.52 39.77
N ASN A 434 1.08 22.36 38.73
CA ASN A 434 0.34 22.20 37.48
C ASN A 434 1.13 21.46 36.39
N THR A 435 2.38 21.06 36.68
CA THR A 435 3.24 20.36 35.71
C THR A 435 2.74 18.93 35.50
N LYS A 436 2.32 18.61 34.27
CA LYS A 436 1.87 17.27 33.87
C LYS A 436 2.99 16.43 33.28
N ALA A 437 3.93 17.07 32.56
CA ALA A 437 5.01 16.39 31.88
C ALA A 437 6.37 17.03 32.17
N TYR A 438 7.41 16.21 32.20
CA TYR A 438 8.81 16.63 32.28
C TYR A 438 9.61 16.01 31.15
N ILE A 439 10.30 16.85 30.37
CA ILE A 439 11.21 16.43 29.29
C ILE A 439 12.61 16.98 29.57
N GLY A 440 13.51 16.16 30.12
CA GLY A 440 14.87 16.58 30.41
C GLY A 440 15.65 15.60 31.29
N SER A 441 16.88 15.99 31.65
CA SER A 441 17.75 15.18 32.50
C SER A 441 17.15 14.96 33.90
N LEU A 442 17.17 13.71 34.37
CA LEU A 442 16.70 13.38 35.72
C LEU A 442 17.52 14.12 36.80
N PHE A 443 16.87 14.43 37.91
CA PHE A 443 17.48 15.13 39.04
C PHE A 443 17.00 14.54 40.38
N GLU A 444 17.75 14.81 41.45
CA GLU A 444 17.40 14.39 42.81
C GLU A 444 16.01 14.89 43.23
N GLY A 445 15.13 13.96 43.57
CA GLY A 445 13.77 14.28 43.96
C GLY A 445 12.72 14.19 42.84
N ILE A 446 13.10 13.80 41.60
CA ILE A 446 12.16 13.80 40.46
C ILE A 446 11.01 12.80 40.62
N PHE A 447 11.29 11.60 41.13
CA PHE A 447 10.29 10.55 41.29
C PHE A 447 9.32 10.81 42.46
N GLN A 448 9.64 11.79 43.30
CA GLN A 448 8.80 12.31 44.38
C GLN A 448 7.85 13.39 43.89
N LYS A 449 8.02 13.88 42.65
CA LYS A 449 7.09 14.80 42.02
C LYS A 449 5.93 14.01 41.42
N ASN A 450 4.71 14.53 41.58
CA ASN A 450 3.52 13.95 40.97
C ASN A 450 3.42 14.35 39.49
N ILE A 451 4.34 13.81 38.66
CA ILE A 451 4.41 14.09 37.22
C ILE A 451 4.00 12.84 36.45
N GLU A 452 2.99 12.99 35.58
CA GLU A 452 2.37 11.91 34.83
C GLU A 452 3.35 11.36 33.76
N HIS A 453 3.96 12.25 33.00
CA HIS A 453 4.86 11.91 31.89
C HIS A 453 6.29 12.35 32.19
N ILE A 454 7.23 11.41 32.29
CA ILE A 454 8.65 11.70 32.49
C ILE A 454 9.45 11.11 31.33
N TYR A 455 10.23 11.97 30.69
CA TYR A 455 10.96 11.71 29.46
C TYR A 455 12.37 12.29 29.59
N THR A 456 13.41 11.49 29.34
CA THR A 456 14.80 12.00 29.33
C THR A 456 15.16 12.70 28.02
N SER A 457 14.45 12.34 26.95
CA SER A 457 14.36 13.07 25.68
C SER A 457 12.92 12.91 25.18
N PHE A 458 12.49 13.55 24.10
CA PHE A 458 11.20 13.22 23.49
C PHE A 458 11.37 13.15 21.97
N PRO A 459 10.78 12.14 21.30
CA PRO A 459 9.92 11.08 21.85
C PRO A 459 10.64 9.88 22.48
N GLU A 460 11.96 9.75 22.30
CA GLU A 460 12.77 8.68 22.91
C GLU A 460 12.97 8.90 24.42
N GLY A 461 13.21 7.86 25.22
CA GLY A 461 13.56 8.05 26.64
C GLY A 461 12.36 8.25 27.57
N LYS A 462 11.17 7.80 27.14
CA LYS A 462 10.03 7.58 28.04
C LYS A 462 10.46 6.65 29.17
N LEU A 463 10.21 7.04 30.41
CA LEU A 463 10.46 6.13 31.52
C LEU A 463 9.40 5.03 31.55
N GLU A 464 9.82 3.78 31.42
CA GLU A 464 8.96 2.63 31.57
C GLU A 464 8.72 2.36 33.07
N LYS A 465 7.45 2.39 33.47
CA LYS A 465 7.02 2.10 34.83
C LYS A 465 6.26 0.78 34.84
N TYR A 466 6.49 -0.03 35.87
CA TYR A 466 5.82 -1.31 36.05
C TYR A 466 5.16 -1.33 37.43
N GLN A 467 4.03 -2.01 37.52
CA GLN A 467 3.39 -2.34 38.79
C GLN A 467 3.23 -3.85 38.84
N ILE A 468 3.92 -4.50 39.79
CA ILE A 468 3.87 -5.94 39.97
C ILE A 468 3.51 -6.29 41.41
N GLU A 469 2.88 -7.43 41.61
CA GLU A 469 2.65 -8.00 42.94
C GLU A 469 3.91 -8.74 43.41
N ILE A 470 4.40 -8.44 44.61
CA ILE A 470 5.48 -9.20 45.26
C ILE A 470 5.04 -9.66 46.65
N GLY A 471 5.76 -10.66 47.19
CA GLY A 471 5.41 -11.31 48.44
C GLY A 471 4.28 -12.34 48.33
N GLY A 472 3.97 -13.01 49.44
CA GLY A 472 2.92 -14.03 49.55
C GLY A 472 3.29 -15.39 48.95
N LYS A 473 4.28 -15.45 48.05
CA LYS A 473 4.77 -16.69 47.43
C LYS A 473 6.10 -17.13 48.02
N THR A 474 6.26 -18.43 48.22
CA THR A 474 7.57 -19.02 48.50
C THR A 474 8.37 -19.17 47.22
N LYS A 475 9.68 -19.34 47.36
CA LYS A 475 10.57 -19.64 46.25
C LYS A 475 10.11 -20.87 45.46
N GLU A 476 9.69 -21.94 46.13
CA GLU A 476 9.21 -23.17 45.48
C GLU A 476 7.94 -22.93 44.66
N GLN A 477 7.06 -22.03 45.12
CA GLN A 477 5.86 -21.64 44.36
C GLN A 477 6.23 -20.83 43.12
N LEU A 478 7.21 -19.91 43.23
CA LEU A 478 7.71 -19.15 42.08
C LEU A 478 8.34 -20.06 41.02
N GLU A 479 9.15 -21.04 41.42
CA GLU A 479 9.74 -22.04 40.51
C GLU A 479 8.66 -22.88 39.82
N GLN A 480 7.65 -23.30 40.58
CA GLN A 480 6.55 -24.11 40.03
C GLN A 480 5.72 -23.32 39.02
N GLU A 481 5.35 -22.07 39.32
CA GLU A 481 4.61 -21.21 38.38
C GLU A 481 5.44 -20.90 37.12
N MET A 482 6.74 -20.64 37.27
CA MET A 482 7.61 -20.43 36.09
C MET A 482 7.64 -21.68 35.21
N LYS A 483 7.72 -22.86 35.82
CA LYS A 483 7.66 -24.13 35.08
C LYS A 483 6.32 -24.32 34.38
N GLU A 484 5.20 -23.99 35.03
CA GLU A 484 3.85 -24.08 34.45
C GLU A 484 3.66 -23.14 33.26
N GLN A 485 4.30 -21.96 33.29
CA GLN A 485 4.31 -21.00 32.18
C GLN A 485 5.41 -21.25 31.13
N ASN A 486 6.13 -22.39 31.21
CA ASN A 486 7.27 -22.71 30.34
C ASN A 486 8.39 -21.64 30.34
N ILE A 487 8.55 -20.92 31.45
CA ILE A 487 9.64 -19.98 31.67
C ILE A 487 10.90 -20.78 31.98
N TYR A 488 11.94 -20.60 31.17
CA TYR A 488 13.22 -21.27 31.39
C TYR A 488 14.09 -20.48 32.37
N VAL A 489 14.39 -21.08 33.51
CA VAL A 489 15.32 -20.54 34.51
C VAL A 489 16.69 -21.15 34.30
N TYR A 490 17.70 -20.31 34.05
CA TYR A 490 19.09 -20.78 33.91
C TYR A 490 19.64 -21.29 35.24
N ASP A 491 20.63 -22.17 35.16
CA ASP A 491 21.15 -22.87 36.34
C ASP A 491 21.69 -21.90 37.40
N VAL A 492 22.50 -20.92 37.01
CA VAL A 492 22.97 -19.90 37.98
C VAL A 492 21.81 -19.07 38.53
N ALA A 493 20.78 -18.74 37.72
CA ALA A 493 19.58 -18.08 38.23
C ALA A 493 18.81 -18.95 39.25
N LYS A 494 18.82 -20.29 39.10
CA LYS A 494 18.32 -21.20 40.13
C LYS A 494 19.20 -21.16 41.36
N ASP A 495 20.52 -21.09 41.20
CA ASP A 495 21.46 -21.00 42.32
C ASP A 495 21.27 -19.70 43.12
N LEU A 496 21.01 -18.57 42.45
CA LEU A 496 20.58 -17.33 43.10
C LEU A 496 19.31 -17.57 43.91
N MET A 497 18.29 -18.21 43.34
CA MET A 497 17.05 -18.53 44.05
C MET A 497 17.27 -19.51 45.22
N ASN A 498 18.24 -20.44 45.10
CA ASN A 498 18.61 -21.41 46.13
C ASN A 498 19.41 -20.80 47.28
N SER A 499 19.98 -19.61 47.09
CA SER A 499 20.80 -18.94 48.09
C SER A 499 19.99 -18.62 49.35
N PRO A 500 20.57 -18.74 50.56
CA PRO A 500 19.94 -18.27 51.79
C PRO A 500 19.66 -16.76 51.80
N ASP A 501 20.34 -15.99 50.95
CA ASP A 501 20.14 -14.55 50.79
C ASP A 501 18.96 -14.20 49.86
N PHE A 502 18.41 -15.18 49.14
CA PHE A 502 17.16 -15.02 48.40
C PHE A 502 15.97 -15.18 49.34
N VAL A 503 15.36 -14.05 49.70
CA VAL A 503 14.23 -13.99 50.63
C VAL A 503 12.99 -13.46 49.91
N THR A 504 11.85 -14.13 50.10
CA THR A 504 10.53 -13.63 49.69
C THR A 504 9.75 -13.07 50.87
N SER A 505 9.01 -11.99 50.64
CA SER A 505 8.13 -11.41 51.65
C SER A 505 6.91 -12.31 51.88
N LYS A 506 6.43 -12.43 53.12
CA LYS A 506 5.12 -13.03 53.40
C LYS A 506 3.96 -12.08 53.12
N ASN A 507 4.23 -10.78 53.20
CA ASN A 507 3.23 -9.75 52.99
C ASN A 507 3.17 -9.43 51.50
N ILE A 508 1.98 -9.57 50.94
CA ILE A 508 1.69 -9.19 49.56
C ILE A 508 1.69 -7.66 49.45
N GLU A 509 2.39 -7.13 48.46
CA GLU A 509 2.32 -5.72 48.12
C GLU A 509 2.44 -5.48 46.61
N ASN A 510 1.88 -4.37 46.15
CA ASN A 510 2.15 -3.85 44.82
C ASN A 510 3.43 -3.01 44.85
N ALA A 511 4.46 -3.50 44.16
CA ALA A 511 5.72 -2.80 43.96
C ALA A 511 5.64 -1.94 42.69
N ASN A 512 5.91 -0.64 42.84
CA ASN A 512 6.05 0.27 41.71
C ASN A 512 7.52 0.32 41.30
N LEU A 513 7.81 -0.03 40.06
CA LEU A 513 9.15 -0.13 39.51
C LEU A 513 9.34 0.86 38.38
N VAL A 514 10.58 1.26 38.15
CA VAL A 514 10.99 2.08 37.01
C VAL A 514 12.22 1.47 36.35
N ARG A 515 12.20 1.37 35.02
CA ARG A 515 13.35 0.96 34.22
C ARG A 515 14.08 2.19 33.71
N LEU A 516 15.39 2.24 33.95
CA LEU A 516 16.28 3.32 33.55
C LEU A 516 17.52 2.76 32.88
N THR A 517 17.97 3.40 31.80
CA THR A 517 19.31 3.12 31.29
C THR A 517 20.38 3.78 32.15
N VAL A 518 21.60 3.25 32.12
CA VAL A 518 22.77 3.87 32.78
C VAL A 518 22.99 5.30 32.26
N LYS A 519 22.68 5.56 30.99
CA LYS A 519 22.64 6.91 30.41
C LYS A 519 21.58 7.81 31.05
N ASP A 520 20.37 7.30 31.33
CA ASP A 520 19.31 8.08 32.00
C ASP A 520 19.71 8.48 33.43
N LEU A 521 20.54 7.67 34.09
CA LEU A 521 21.15 8.01 35.39
C LEU A 521 22.25 9.09 35.30
N GLY A 522 22.62 9.51 34.09
CA GLY A 522 23.62 10.55 33.85
C GLY A 522 24.99 10.01 33.44
N PHE A 523 25.10 8.73 33.08
CA PHE A 523 26.36 8.09 32.68
C PHE A 523 26.32 7.62 31.21
N PRO A 524 26.41 8.54 30.23
CA PRO A 524 26.29 8.20 28.81
C PRO A 524 27.38 7.25 28.31
N ASN A 525 28.55 7.24 28.96
CA ASN A 525 29.69 6.38 28.62
C ASN A 525 29.75 5.11 29.49
N GLY A 526 28.74 4.85 30.33
CA GLY A 526 28.74 3.76 31.29
C GLY A 526 29.24 4.14 32.69
N ALA A 527 29.01 3.25 33.63
CA ALA A 527 29.35 3.40 35.05
C ALA A 527 29.48 2.02 35.73
N THR A 528 30.11 2.00 36.90
CA THR A 528 30.19 0.80 37.75
C THR A 528 28.87 0.52 38.47
N THR A 529 28.64 -0.72 38.92
CA THR A 529 27.45 -1.09 39.70
C THR A 529 27.23 -0.18 40.91
N ASP A 530 28.28 0.13 41.67
CA ASP A 530 28.19 1.00 42.85
C ASP A 530 27.82 2.45 42.48
N GLU A 531 28.41 3.00 41.42
CA GLU A 531 28.06 4.34 40.92
C GLU A 531 26.60 4.40 40.46
N ILE A 532 26.12 3.35 39.80
CA ILE A 532 24.72 3.22 39.34
C ILE A 532 23.78 3.17 40.54
N TYR A 533 24.08 2.31 41.54
CA TYR A 533 23.23 2.15 42.73
C TYR A 533 23.22 3.42 43.57
N GLN A 534 24.35 4.07 43.76
CA GLN A 534 24.43 5.34 44.48
C GLN A 534 23.63 6.42 43.76
N LYS A 535 23.75 6.52 42.44
CA LYS A 535 23.03 7.53 41.66
C LYS A 535 21.52 7.31 41.67
N ALA A 536 21.08 6.06 41.64
CA ALA A 536 19.67 5.71 41.79
C ALA A 536 19.13 6.14 43.16
N GLN A 537 19.90 5.93 44.23
CA GLN A 537 19.55 6.38 45.59
C GLN A 537 19.46 7.91 45.67
N ASP A 538 20.36 8.65 45.01
CA ASP A 538 20.29 10.12 44.93
C ASP A 538 19.01 10.60 44.23
N PHE A 539 18.45 9.81 43.31
CA PHE A 539 17.13 10.08 42.71
C PHE A 539 15.95 9.60 43.58
N GLY A 540 16.23 9.04 44.75
CA GLY A 540 15.27 8.48 45.69
C GLY A 540 14.62 7.18 45.21
N LEU A 541 15.36 6.42 44.41
CA LEU A 541 15.07 5.04 44.06
C LEU A 541 15.70 4.09 45.07
N GLU A 542 15.19 2.88 45.14
CA GLU A 542 15.68 1.82 46.02
C GLU A 542 16.02 0.57 45.23
N LEU A 543 16.92 -0.24 45.78
CA LEU A 543 17.17 -1.57 45.26
C LEU A 543 15.92 -2.43 45.44
N CYS A 544 15.61 -3.20 44.40
CA CYS A 544 14.55 -4.18 44.39
C CYS A 544 14.86 -5.33 45.38
N PRO A 545 13.84 -5.84 46.09
CA PRO A 545 13.91 -7.18 46.66
C PRO A 545 14.25 -8.21 45.58
N ALA A 546 15.02 -9.24 45.93
CA ALA A 546 15.47 -10.25 44.97
C ALA A 546 14.29 -10.97 44.26
N GLU A 547 13.16 -11.14 44.95
CA GLU A 547 11.95 -11.75 44.39
C GLU A 547 11.32 -10.97 43.23
N VAL A 548 11.68 -9.69 43.03
CA VAL A 548 11.23 -8.89 41.89
C VAL A 548 11.60 -9.54 40.56
N GLY A 549 12.79 -10.14 40.44
CA GLY A 549 13.21 -10.79 39.18
C GLY A 549 12.25 -11.90 38.73
N PRO A 550 12.07 -12.96 39.53
CA PRO A 550 11.10 -14.02 39.24
C PRO A 550 9.66 -13.51 39.09
N GLN A 551 9.19 -12.63 39.97
CA GLN A 551 7.82 -12.12 39.94
C GLN A 551 7.54 -11.28 38.69
N MET A 552 8.47 -10.40 38.33
CA MET A 552 8.35 -9.57 37.13
C MET A 552 8.32 -10.45 35.87
N ARG A 553 9.13 -11.52 35.82
CA ARG A 553 9.09 -12.48 34.71
C ARG A 553 7.75 -13.20 34.58
N LEU A 554 7.10 -13.53 35.70
CA LEU A 554 5.80 -14.20 35.73
C LEU A 554 4.63 -13.29 35.33
N GLN A 555 4.74 -11.99 35.60
CA GLN A 555 3.62 -11.05 35.54
C GLN A 555 3.69 -10.06 34.38
N SER A 556 4.85 -9.92 33.72
CA SER A 556 5.07 -8.90 32.70
C SER A 556 5.71 -9.46 31.44
N GLU A 557 5.20 -9.04 30.30
CA GLU A 557 5.85 -9.28 29.02
C GLU A 557 7.07 -8.37 28.88
N ILE A 558 8.25 -8.98 28.78
CA ILE A 558 9.51 -8.25 28.68
C ILE A 558 9.87 -8.08 27.21
N LYS A 559 9.69 -6.86 26.70
CA LYS A 559 9.99 -6.49 25.29
C LYS A 559 11.46 -6.17 25.07
N ASP A 560 12.11 -5.55 26.05
CA ASP A 560 13.53 -5.17 26.01
C ASP A 560 14.25 -5.68 27.26
N GLY A 561 15.50 -6.10 27.09
CA GLY A 561 16.29 -6.65 28.19
C GLY A 561 16.47 -5.67 29.35
N MET A 562 16.52 -6.21 30.57
CA MET A 562 16.68 -5.42 31.79
C MET A 562 17.34 -6.23 32.93
N ILE A 563 18.13 -5.54 33.75
CA ILE A 563 18.78 -6.06 34.95
C ILE A 563 17.98 -5.61 36.18
N ILE A 564 17.76 -6.51 37.14
CA ILE A 564 17.12 -6.13 38.41
C ILE A 564 18.18 -5.50 39.31
N ALA A 565 18.01 -4.22 39.66
CA ALA A 565 18.89 -3.56 40.61
C ALA A 565 18.55 -4.04 42.02
N MET A 566 19.12 -5.16 42.44
CA MET A 566 18.92 -5.77 43.75
C MET A 566 20.24 -5.82 44.51
N LYS A 567 20.17 -6.08 45.81
CA LYS A 567 21.38 -6.46 46.55
C LYS A 567 21.96 -7.73 45.92
N GLN A 568 23.25 -7.70 45.58
CA GLN A 568 23.92 -8.84 44.96
C GLN A 568 23.88 -10.06 45.88
N ILE A 569 23.68 -11.22 45.28
CA ILE A 569 23.76 -12.52 45.95
C ILE A 569 25.05 -13.18 45.49
N ILE A 570 25.85 -13.68 46.43
CA ILE A 570 27.10 -14.36 46.08
C ILE A 570 26.79 -15.81 45.67
N CYS A 571 27.03 -16.14 44.41
CA CYS A 571 26.89 -17.49 43.86
C CYS A 571 28.24 -17.93 43.28
N ASP A 572 28.76 -19.06 43.74
CA ASP A 572 30.08 -19.58 43.33
C ASP A 572 31.27 -18.59 43.43
N GLY A 573 31.15 -17.59 44.30
CA GLY A 573 32.17 -16.57 44.55
C GLY A 573 31.95 -15.28 43.74
N ASP A 574 30.98 -15.26 42.84
CA ASP A 574 30.65 -14.10 42.02
C ASP A 574 29.39 -13.37 42.56
N PRO A 575 29.40 -12.04 42.61
CA PRO A 575 28.25 -11.23 43.03
C PRO A 575 27.25 -11.07 41.88
N ASP A 576 26.14 -11.80 41.95
CA ASP A 576 25.16 -11.87 40.87
C ASP A 576 23.83 -11.19 41.18
N VAL A 577 23.13 -10.79 40.12
CA VAL A 577 21.76 -10.25 40.13
C VAL A 577 20.90 -10.89 39.06
N PHE A 578 19.57 -10.83 39.19
CA PHE A 578 18.67 -11.33 38.14
C PHE A 578 18.67 -10.46 36.90
N SER A 579 18.54 -11.12 35.75
CA SER A 579 18.46 -10.48 34.43
C SER A 579 17.32 -11.08 33.61
N LEU A 580 16.61 -10.22 32.91
CA LEU A 580 15.42 -10.55 32.12
C LEU A 580 15.69 -10.24 30.65
N THR A 581 15.66 -11.25 29.78
CA THR A 581 15.78 -11.10 28.33
C THR A 581 14.44 -10.91 27.62
N SER A 582 14.49 -10.30 26.43
CA SER A 582 13.32 -10.07 25.60
C SER A 582 12.83 -11.35 24.93
N GLY A 583 11.51 -11.51 24.85
CA GLY A 583 10.82 -12.43 23.92
C GLY A 583 11.01 -13.95 24.10
N ASP A 584 11.94 -14.41 24.95
CA ASP A 584 12.25 -15.84 25.10
C ASP A 584 11.74 -16.45 26.43
N GLY A 585 11.09 -15.64 27.27
CA GLY A 585 10.51 -16.10 28.54
C GLY A 585 11.57 -16.63 29.52
N ARG A 586 12.79 -16.11 29.50
CA ARG A 586 13.89 -16.64 30.32
C ARG A 586 14.21 -15.78 31.54
N LEU A 587 14.50 -16.44 32.66
CA LEU A 587 15.12 -15.81 33.84
C LEU A 587 16.60 -16.17 33.86
N LYS A 588 17.45 -15.14 33.81
CA LYS A 588 18.91 -15.24 33.78
C LYS A 588 19.52 -14.55 35.00
N TRP A 589 20.85 -14.52 35.01
CA TRP A 589 21.66 -13.75 35.92
C TRP A 589 22.65 -12.91 35.12
N ASP A 590 23.18 -11.88 35.75
CA ASP A 590 24.40 -11.20 35.31
C ASP A 590 25.30 -10.98 36.54
N CYS A 591 26.61 -11.08 36.34
CA CYS A 591 27.59 -10.68 37.35
C CYS A 591 27.57 -9.15 37.48
N ALA A 592 27.38 -8.67 38.70
CA ALA A 592 27.18 -7.26 39.05
C ALA A 592 28.04 -6.88 40.25
N GLY A 593 29.33 -7.24 40.19
CA GLY A 593 30.31 -6.83 41.17
C GLY A 593 30.35 -5.32 41.34
N PRO A 594 30.74 -4.82 42.53
CA PRO A 594 30.80 -3.38 42.82
C PRO A 594 31.53 -2.55 41.75
N SER A 595 32.62 -3.12 41.20
CA SER A 595 33.45 -2.51 40.16
C SER A 595 33.10 -2.91 38.72
N ASP A 596 32.10 -3.79 38.52
CA ASP A 596 31.72 -4.22 37.18
C ASP A 596 31.10 -3.07 36.41
N HIS A 597 31.56 -2.91 35.16
CA HIS A 597 31.25 -1.76 34.35
C HIS A 597 30.12 -2.07 33.36
N TRP A 598 29.11 -1.19 33.35
CA TRP A 598 27.94 -1.30 32.51
C TRP A 598 27.94 -0.21 31.47
N SER A 599 27.63 -0.57 30.21
CA SER A 599 27.50 0.41 29.14
C SER A 599 26.35 1.39 29.41
N GLY A 600 26.39 2.58 28.80
CA GLY A 600 25.30 3.56 28.90
C GLY A 600 23.92 3.07 28.43
N HIS A 601 23.87 2.01 27.61
CA HIS A 601 22.63 1.40 27.12
C HIS A 601 22.09 0.28 28.02
N SER A 602 22.86 -0.15 29.02
CA SER A 602 22.40 -1.17 29.99
C SER A 602 21.23 -0.61 30.79
N ALA A 603 20.17 -1.39 30.97
CA ALA A 603 18.94 -0.94 31.60
C ALA A 603 18.70 -1.66 32.93
N PHE A 604 18.52 -0.90 34.00
CA PHE A 604 18.26 -1.39 35.34
C PHE A 604 16.82 -1.10 35.76
N VAL A 605 16.22 -2.03 36.49
CA VAL A 605 14.94 -1.86 37.15
C VAL A 605 15.17 -1.54 38.61
N PHE A 606 14.63 -0.42 39.06
CA PHE A 606 14.65 0.02 40.44
C PHE A 606 13.25 0.09 41.03
N ARG A 607 13.16 0.03 42.36
CA ARG A 607 11.92 0.25 43.08
C ARG A 607 11.73 1.73 43.40
N LEU A 608 10.52 2.25 43.20
CA LEU A 608 10.16 3.58 43.70
C LEU A 608 9.95 3.52 45.22
N ARG A 609 10.62 4.40 45.96
CA ARG A 609 10.46 4.50 47.43
C ARG A 609 9.00 4.78 47.77
N LYS A 610 8.40 3.95 48.64
CA LYS A 610 7.07 4.24 49.21
C LYS A 610 7.24 5.37 50.22
N PHE A 611 6.55 6.49 50.00
CA PHE A 611 6.42 7.52 51.02
C PHE A 611 5.23 7.13 51.90
N GLU A 612 5.48 6.96 53.20
CA GLU A 612 4.38 6.96 54.17
C GLU A 612 3.69 8.32 54.10
N ALA A 613 2.38 8.31 53.90
CA ALA A 613 1.55 9.50 53.79
C ALA A 613 1.38 10.22 55.13
#